data_AF-A0A1T4X713-F1
#
_entry.id   AF-A0A1T4X713-F1
#
_cell.length_a   1.000
_cell.length_b   1.000
_cell.length_c   1.000
_cell.angle_alpha   90.00
_cell.angle_beta   90.00
_cell.angle_gamma   90.00
#
_symmetry.space_group_name_H-M   'P 1'
#
loop_
_entity.id
_entity.type
_entity.pdbx_description
1 polymer ?
#
loop_
_entity_poly.entity_id
_entity_poly.type
_entity_poly.pdbx_seq_one_letter_code
_entity_poly.pdbx_strand_id
1 'polypeptide(L)'
;MPLLSKIKSLLGLALFAIALVGCDAGVPEPNLAPAKAKAAQCVEPTADIRKNHMVYLDKHRDKTVIEGIRTTKHSLNECINCHVAPTREDGSAVHYTDAKQDHFCASCHTYVGVKLDCFQCHADRPQVAENPNYQHKLSSTTYHLSATTAQPDASDLLLLGSGQVQGATQ
;
A
#
# COMPACT_ATOMS: atom_id res chain seq x y z
N MET A 1 -25.33 44.00 -33.53
CA MET A 1 -23.97 43.77 -32.98
C MET A 1 -23.90 43.18 -31.55
N PRO A 2 -24.84 43.39 -30.60
CA PRO A 2 -24.68 42.82 -29.24
C PRO A 2 -24.96 41.30 -29.17
N LEU A 3 -25.74 40.76 -30.12
CA LEU A 3 -26.11 39.34 -30.14
C LEU A 3 -24.90 38.43 -30.50
N LEU A 4 -24.07 38.83 -31.46
CA LEU A 4 -22.84 38.09 -31.80
C LEU A 4 -21.82 38.09 -30.65
N SER A 5 -21.76 39.17 -29.86
CA SER A 5 -20.87 39.24 -28.69
C SER A 5 -21.32 38.30 -27.57
N LYS A 6 -22.63 38.16 -27.35
CA LYS A 6 -23.19 37.21 -26.38
C LYS A 6 -22.97 35.76 -26.79
N ILE A 7 -23.08 35.44 -28.09
CA ILE A 7 -22.81 34.10 -28.62
C ILE A 7 -21.33 33.72 -28.45
N LYS A 8 -20.40 34.64 -28.75
CA LYS A 8 -18.96 34.41 -28.54
C LYS A 8 -18.61 34.20 -27.07
N SER A 9 -19.24 34.96 -26.17
CA SER A 9 -19.02 34.82 -24.72
C SER A 9 -19.58 33.50 -24.16
N LEU A 10 -20.75 33.05 -24.65
CA LEU A 10 -21.34 31.76 -24.30
C LEU A 10 -20.50 30.59 -24.82
N LEU A 11 -19.98 30.70 -26.05
CA LEU A 11 -19.14 29.67 -26.64
C LEU A 11 -17.79 29.55 -25.92
N GLY A 12 -17.20 30.68 -25.51
CA GLY A 12 -15.97 30.70 -24.71
C GLY A 12 -16.14 30.08 -23.32
N LEU A 13 -17.27 30.35 -22.64
CA LEU A 13 -17.59 29.77 -21.34
C LEU A 13 -17.84 28.25 -21.45
N ALA A 14 -18.52 27.82 -22.51
CA ALA A 14 -18.77 26.40 -22.77
C ALA A 14 -17.47 25.62 -23.06
N LEU A 15 -16.56 26.20 -23.86
CA LEU A 15 -15.24 25.62 -24.12
C LEU A 15 -14.38 25.52 -22.85
N PHE A 16 -14.46 26.52 -21.95
CA PHE A 16 -13.76 26.49 -20.67
C PHE A 16 -14.34 25.45 -19.70
N ALA A 17 -15.66 25.24 -19.70
CA ALA A 17 -16.32 24.20 -18.91
C ALA A 17 -15.95 22.78 -19.38
N ILE A 18 -15.78 22.56 -20.68
CA ILE A 18 -15.35 21.27 -21.24
C ILE A 18 -13.88 20.97 -20.88
N ALA A 19 -13.03 21.99 -20.78
CA ALA A 19 -11.62 21.83 -20.37
C ALA A 19 -11.45 21.47 -18.89
N LEU A 20 -12.46 21.73 -18.04
CA LEU A 20 -12.45 21.38 -16.62
C LEU A 20 -13.00 19.98 -16.32
N VAL A 21 -13.46 19.23 -17.32
CA VAL A 21 -13.74 17.79 -17.20
C VAL A 21 -12.41 17.05 -17.21
N GLY A 22 -11.64 17.27 -16.14
CA GLY A 22 -10.39 16.58 -15.87
C GLY A 22 -10.68 15.14 -15.43
N CYS A 23 -9.96 14.22 -16.05
CA CYS A 23 -9.91 12.79 -15.76
C CYS A 23 -10.06 12.48 -14.26
N ASP A 24 -11.20 11.93 -13.86
CA ASP A 24 -11.32 11.11 -12.66
C ASP A 24 -10.70 9.73 -12.97
N ALA A 25 -9.39 9.74 -13.22
CA ALA A 25 -8.62 8.52 -13.19
C ALA A 25 -8.48 8.18 -11.71
N GLY A 26 -9.45 7.44 -11.18
CA GLY A 26 -9.47 7.01 -9.78
C GLY A 26 -8.08 6.57 -9.34
N VAL A 27 -7.68 6.97 -8.13
CA VAL A 27 -6.33 6.75 -7.64
C VAL A 27 -6.02 5.24 -7.73
N PRO A 28 -4.96 4.81 -8.45
CA PRO A 28 -4.68 3.41 -8.66
C PRO A 28 -4.59 2.68 -7.33
N GLU A 29 -5.48 1.71 -7.09
CA GLU A 29 -5.45 0.97 -5.84
C GLU A 29 -4.10 0.25 -5.71
N PRO A 30 -3.45 0.30 -4.53
CA PRO A 30 -2.17 -0.33 -4.36
C PRO A 30 -2.27 -1.85 -4.55
N ASN A 31 -1.33 -2.45 -5.27
CA ASN A 31 -1.27 -3.90 -5.43
C ASN A 31 -0.82 -4.54 -4.10
N LEU A 32 -1.80 -4.97 -3.30
CA LEU A 32 -1.58 -5.61 -1.99
C LEU A 32 -1.51 -7.13 -2.07
N ALA A 33 -1.66 -7.74 -3.25
CA ALA A 33 -1.80 -9.18 -3.41
C ALA A 33 -0.66 -9.98 -2.76
N PRO A 34 0.62 -9.57 -2.86
CA PRO A 34 1.71 -10.32 -2.24
C PRO A 34 1.77 -10.17 -0.71
N ALA A 35 1.36 -9.01 -0.17
CA ALA A 35 1.36 -8.73 1.27
C ALA A 35 0.19 -9.42 2.00
N LYS A 36 -0.98 -9.50 1.35
CA LYS A 36 -2.19 -10.09 1.94
C LYS A 36 -2.08 -11.59 2.22
N ALA A 37 -1.32 -12.33 1.41
CA ALA A 37 -1.19 -13.78 1.56
C ALA A 37 -0.40 -14.22 2.81
N LYS A 38 0.47 -13.35 3.36
CA LYS A 38 1.32 -13.67 4.52
C LYS A 38 0.85 -13.05 5.85
N ALA A 39 0.03 -12.00 5.80
CA ALA A 39 -0.35 -11.25 7.00
C ALA A 39 -1.49 -11.93 7.79
N ALA A 40 -1.18 -13.03 8.49
CA ALA A 40 -2.07 -13.61 9.49
C ALA A 40 -2.16 -12.76 10.77
N GLN A 41 -1.20 -11.84 10.95
CA GLN A 41 -1.08 -10.97 12.11
C GLN A 41 -0.61 -9.57 11.69
N CYS A 42 -1.32 -8.55 12.15
CA CYS A 42 -0.94 -7.15 11.93
C CYS A 42 -0.21 -6.61 13.18
N VAL A 43 0.81 -5.77 12.97
CA VAL A 43 1.54 -5.13 14.07
C VAL A 43 0.71 -4.08 14.80
N GLU A 44 -0.24 -3.46 14.08
CA GLU A 44 -1.26 -2.51 14.58
C GLU A 44 -2.49 -2.56 13.65
N PRO A 45 -3.65 -1.99 14.05
CA PRO A 45 -4.80 -1.83 13.16
C PRO A 45 -4.47 -1.04 11.89
N THR A 46 -5.08 -1.40 10.75
CA THR A 46 -4.83 -0.75 9.45
C THR A 46 -5.01 0.77 9.48
N ALA A 47 -6.05 1.25 10.17
CA ALA A 47 -6.30 2.68 10.31
C ALA A 47 -5.17 3.40 11.08
N ASP A 48 -4.57 2.72 12.06
CA ASP A 48 -3.45 3.25 12.83
C ASP A 48 -2.17 3.29 11.99
N ILE A 49 -1.85 2.21 11.27
CA ILE A 49 -0.69 2.17 10.37
C ILE A 49 -0.78 3.25 9.31
N ARG A 50 -1.92 3.46 8.66
CA ARG A 50 -2.07 4.52 7.65
C ARG A 50 -1.78 5.92 8.20
N LYS A 51 -2.05 6.15 9.48
CA LYS A 51 -1.84 7.44 10.14
C LYS A 51 -0.44 7.60 10.73
N ASN A 52 0.09 6.54 11.34
CA ASN A 52 1.25 6.58 12.22
C ASN A 52 2.48 5.80 11.69
N HIS A 53 2.38 5.19 10.50
CA HIS A 53 3.43 4.39 9.86
C HIS A 53 4.83 5.02 9.95
N MET A 54 4.99 6.26 9.51
CA MET A 54 6.31 6.90 9.50
C MET A 54 6.79 7.27 10.90
N VAL A 55 5.89 7.64 11.81
CA VAL A 55 6.24 7.92 13.21
C VAL A 55 6.85 6.68 13.87
N TYR A 56 6.28 5.50 13.60
CA TYR A 56 6.82 4.25 14.11
C TYR A 56 8.17 3.89 13.50
N LEU A 57 8.32 4.05 12.18
CA LEU A 57 9.58 3.76 11.49
C LEU A 57 10.70 4.71 11.90
N ASP A 58 10.44 6.02 12.01
CA ASP A 58 11.45 7.00 12.44
C ASP A 58 11.94 6.71 13.86
N LYS A 59 10.99 6.47 14.78
CA LYS A 59 11.34 6.12 16.16
C LYS A 59 12.14 4.81 16.22
N HIS A 60 11.78 3.81 15.42
CA HIS A 60 12.51 2.55 15.38
C HIS A 60 13.90 2.72 14.76
N ARG A 61 14.04 3.52 13.69
CA ARG A 61 15.31 3.88 13.05
C ARG A 61 16.24 4.54 14.06
N ASP A 62 15.79 5.58 14.74
CA ASP A 62 16.63 6.35 15.65
C ASP A 62 17.10 5.48 16.83
N LYS A 63 16.20 4.69 17.41
CA LYS A 63 16.57 3.71 18.45
C LYS A 63 17.60 2.68 17.97
N THR A 64 17.44 2.19 16.74
CA THR A 64 18.33 1.15 16.20
C THR A 64 19.70 1.71 15.82
N VAL A 65 19.73 2.85 15.13
CA VAL A 65 20.95 3.43 14.54
C VAL A 65 21.72 4.29 15.53
N ILE A 66 21.02 5.11 16.32
CA ILE A 66 21.65 6.07 17.23
C ILE A 66 21.86 5.43 18.61
N GLU A 67 20.86 4.74 19.13
CA GLU A 67 20.90 4.18 20.49
C GLU A 67 21.37 2.72 20.53
N GLY A 68 21.47 2.03 19.38
CA GLY A 68 21.85 0.62 19.30
C GLY A 68 20.79 -0.36 19.81
N ILE A 69 19.56 0.09 20.06
CA ILE A 69 18.46 -0.72 20.59
C ILE A 69 17.70 -1.38 19.45
N ARG A 70 17.79 -2.72 19.35
CA ARG A 70 17.13 -3.52 18.32
C ARG A 70 15.88 -4.21 18.87
N THR A 71 14.71 -3.68 18.56
CA THR A 71 13.41 -4.29 18.89
C THR A 71 12.78 -4.95 17.67
N THR A 72 11.91 -5.95 17.86
CA THR A 72 11.19 -6.58 16.74
C THR A 72 9.92 -5.82 16.34
N LYS A 73 9.26 -5.14 17.28
CA LYS A 73 8.07 -4.32 16.98
C LYS A 73 8.46 -3.14 16.08
N HIS A 74 7.72 -2.96 14.99
CA HIS A 74 7.95 -1.94 13.94
C HIS A 74 9.31 -2.03 13.24
N SER A 75 9.92 -3.23 13.24
CA SER A 75 11.16 -3.49 12.50
C SER A 75 10.91 -3.35 11.00
N LEU A 76 11.74 -2.53 10.34
CA LEU A 76 11.70 -2.38 8.89
C LEU A 76 11.92 -3.71 8.17
N ASN A 77 12.84 -4.55 8.68
CA ASN A 77 13.10 -5.87 8.11
C ASN A 77 11.87 -6.78 8.21
N GLU A 78 11.15 -6.75 9.33
CA GLU A 78 9.93 -7.56 9.49
C GLU A 78 8.79 -7.06 8.62
N CYS A 79 8.68 -5.74 8.42
CA CYS A 79 7.75 -5.19 7.45
C CYS A 79 8.04 -5.71 6.04
N ILE A 80 9.30 -5.70 5.59
CA ILE A 80 9.70 -6.18 4.26
C ILE A 80 9.41 -7.68 4.11
N ASN A 81 9.74 -8.49 5.14
CA ASN A 81 9.58 -9.94 5.10
C ASN A 81 8.12 -10.39 4.89
N CYS A 82 7.15 -9.62 5.40
CA CYS A 82 5.72 -9.90 5.25
C CYS A 82 5.04 -9.13 4.12
N HIS A 83 5.45 -7.89 3.83
CA HIS A 83 4.77 -7.02 2.86
C HIS A 83 5.37 -7.06 1.45
N VAL A 84 6.60 -7.54 1.27
CA VAL A 84 7.24 -7.62 -0.06
C VAL A 84 7.26 -9.07 -0.54
N ALA A 85 6.76 -9.29 -1.75
CA ALA A 85 6.88 -10.59 -2.40
C ALA A 85 8.37 -10.90 -2.66
N PRO A 86 8.85 -12.12 -2.38
CA PRO A 86 10.21 -12.50 -2.77
C PRO A 86 10.37 -12.53 -4.30
N THR A 87 9.35 -13.03 -5.01
CA THR A 87 9.30 -13.13 -6.47
C THR A 87 7.89 -12.84 -6.97
N ARG A 88 7.78 -12.50 -8.25
CA ARG A 88 6.54 -12.48 -9.01
C ARG A 88 6.08 -13.89 -9.37
N GLU A 89 4.89 -13.98 -9.97
CA GLU A 89 4.34 -15.21 -10.55
C GLU A 89 5.27 -15.82 -11.62
N ASP A 90 5.97 -14.98 -12.39
CA ASP A 90 6.93 -15.41 -13.41
C ASP A 90 8.32 -15.79 -12.84
N GLY A 91 8.49 -15.76 -11.52
CA GLY A 91 9.74 -16.08 -10.83
C GLY A 91 10.78 -14.95 -10.82
N SER A 92 10.51 -13.80 -11.46
CA SER A 92 11.40 -12.64 -11.37
C SER A 92 11.33 -11.96 -10.01
N ALA A 93 12.43 -11.34 -9.57
CA ALA A 93 12.50 -10.67 -8.28
C ALA A 93 11.78 -9.31 -8.31
N VAL A 94 11.08 -8.96 -7.23
CA VAL A 94 10.36 -7.68 -7.08
C VAL A 94 11.31 -6.60 -6.54
N HIS A 95 11.31 -5.42 -7.15
CA HIS A 95 12.11 -4.25 -6.77
C HIS A 95 11.22 -3.02 -6.62
N TYR A 96 11.62 -2.10 -5.73
CA TYR A 96 10.88 -0.86 -5.49
C TYR A 96 10.84 0.07 -6.71
N THR A 97 11.79 -0.07 -7.64
CA THR A 97 11.88 0.71 -8.88
C THR A 97 11.06 0.13 -10.04
N ASP A 98 10.39 -1.00 -9.83
CA ASP A 98 9.72 -1.69 -10.92
C ASP A 98 8.46 -0.96 -11.38
N ALA A 99 8.33 -0.80 -12.69
CA ALA A 99 7.19 -0.13 -13.31
C ALA A 99 5.85 -0.82 -13.03
N LYS A 100 5.86 -2.14 -12.78
CA LYS A 100 4.67 -2.93 -12.44
C LYS A 100 4.13 -2.64 -11.03
N GLN A 101 4.91 -1.97 -10.18
CA GLN A 101 4.52 -1.59 -8.81
C GLN A 101 4.10 -2.77 -7.92
N ASP A 102 4.64 -3.96 -8.18
CA ASP A 102 4.39 -5.15 -7.34
C ASP A 102 5.04 -5.05 -5.95
N HIS A 103 5.94 -4.07 -5.78
CA HIS A 103 6.55 -3.77 -4.49
C HIS A 103 5.60 -2.91 -3.64
N PHE A 104 5.07 -3.48 -2.55
CA PHE A 104 4.09 -2.85 -1.67
C PHE A 104 4.45 -1.41 -1.27
N CYS A 105 5.67 -1.17 -0.80
CA CYS A 105 6.08 0.17 -0.36
C CYS A 105 6.06 1.17 -1.53
N ALA A 106 6.48 0.76 -2.73
CA ALA A 106 6.55 1.65 -3.89
C ALA A 106 5.15 2.00 -4.39
N SER A 107 4.25 1.00 -4.41
CA SER A 107 2.84 1.19 -4.78
C SER A 107 2.14 2.16 -3.82
N CYS A 108 2.30 1.97 -2.50
CA CYS A 108 1.72 2.86 -1.50
C CYS A 108 2.29 4.29 -1.57
N HIS A 109 3.62 4.42 -1.69
CA HIS A 109 4.28 5.72 -1.78
C HIS A 109 3.90 6.49 -3.06
N THR A 110 3.73 5.77 -4.18
CA THR A 110 3.19 6.35 -5.42
C THR A 110 1.76 6.85 -5.18
N TYR A 111 0.90 6.02 -4.57
CA TYR A 111 -0.49 6.37 -4.26
C TYR A 111 -0.62 7.64 -3.41
N VAL A 112 0.21 7.77 -2.35
CA VAL A 112 0.17 8.96 -1.47
C VAL A 112 1.01 10.14 -1.97
N GLY A 113 1.68 10.01 -3.11
CA GLY A 113 2.51 11.07 -3.69
C GLY A 113 3.79 11.38 -2.91
N VAL A 114 4.36 10.39 -2.21
CA VAL A 114 5.58 10.55 -1.39
C VAL A 114 6.74 9.83 -2.06
N LYS A 115 7.92 10.47 -2.10
CA LYS A 115 9.15 9.83 -2.59
C LYS A 115 9.63 8.79 -1.58
N LEU A 116 9.87 7.57 -2.05
CA LEU A 116 10.48 6.48 -1.28
C LEU A 116 12.01 6.55 -1.41
N ASP A 117 12.72 6.77 -0.31
CA ASP A 117 14.18 6.93 -0.28
C ASP A 117 14.91 5.90 0.61
N CYS A 118 14.18 5.15 1.46
CA CYS A 118 14.74 4.10 2.31
C CYS A 118 15.67 3.13 1.54
N PHE A 119 15.25 2.75 0.33
CA PHE A 119 15.91 1.74 -0.49
C PHE A 119 17.00 2.30 -1.41
N GLN A 120 17.38 3.57 -1.24
CA GLN A 120 18.61 4.09 -1.87
C GLN A 120 19.86 3.45 -1.25
N CYS A 121 19.78 3.07 0.03
CA CYS A 121 20.87 2.43 0.76
C CYS A 121 20.46 1.07 1.37
N HIS A 122 19.18 0.84 1.66
CA HIS A 122 18.70 -0.43 2.23
C HIS A 122 18.25 -1.43 1.16
N ALA A 123 18.42 -2.72 1.46
CA ALA A 123 17.83 -3.77 0.65
C ALA A 123 16.29 -3.67 0.67
N ASP A 124 15.68 -3.80 -0.50
CA ASP A 124 14.23 -3.71 -0.74
C ASP A 124 13.55 -5.09 -0.82
N ARG A 125 14.31 -6.15 -0.54
CA ARG A 125 13.83 -7.54 -0.65
C ARG A 125 13.85 -8.24 0.70
N PRO A 126 12.95 -9.21 0.92
CA PRO A 126 13.00 -10.06 2.09
C PRO A 126 14.38 -10.72 2.21
N GLN A 127 14.99 -10.67 3.39
CA GLN A 127 16.24 -11.40 3.66
C GLN A 127 16.02 -12.92 3.69
N VAL A 128 14.75 -13.32 3.80
CA VAL A 128 14.28 -14.71 3.80
C VAL A 128 14.22 -15.34 2.41
N ALA A 129 14.96 -14.81 1.42
CA ALA A 129 15.13 -15.44 0.11
C ALA A 129 15.67 -16.89 0.22
N GLU A 130 16.37 -17.21 1.31
CA GLU A 130 16.84 -18.57 1.60
C GLU A 130 15.82 -19.43 2.39
N ASN A 131 14.75 -18.84 2.92
CA ASN A 131 13.67 -19.57 3.60
C ASN A 131 12.31 -18.84 3.45
N PRO A 132 11.53 -19.12 2.39
CA PRO A 132 10.30 -18.36 2.06
C PRO A 132 9.18 -18.47 3.11
N ASN A 133 9.30 -19.41 4.05
CA ASN A 133 8.37 -19.67 5.16
C ASN A 133 8.89 -19.18 6.53
N TYR A 134 9.99 -18.42 6.57
CA TYR A 134 10.50 -17.89 7.83
C TYR A 134 9.47 -16.97 8.49
N GLN A 135 8.96 -17.42 9.62
CA GLN A 135 8.24 -16.62 10.60
C GLN A 135 9.22 -16.42 11.76
N HIS A 136 9.52 -15.17 12.13
CA HIS A 136 10.38 -14.94 13.29
C HIS A 136 9.72 -15.51 14.55
N LYS A 137 10.53 -15.97 15.50
CA LYS A 137 10.03 -16.44 16.79
C LYS A 137 9.32 -15.29 17.50
N LEU A 138 7.99 -15.35 17.59
CA LEU A 138 7.18 -14.34 18.25
C LEU A 138 7.67 -14.16 19.69
N SER A 139 8.26 -13.00 19.99
CA SER A 139 8.80 -12.72 21.32
C SER A 139 7.70 -12.41 22.33
N SER A 140 6.51 -11.99 21.89
CA SER A 140 5.29 -11.91 22.70
C SER A 140 4.02 -11.79 21.84
N THR A 141 2.89 -12.28 22.33
CA THR A 141 1.55 -12.11 21.72
C THR A 141 1.00 -10.68 21.86
N THR A 142 1.72 -9.80 22.58
CA THR A 142 1.28 -8.43 22.90
C THR A 142 1.18 -7.53 21.67
N TYR A 143 1.93 -7.84 20.61
CA TYR A 143 2.09 -6.96 19.44
C TYR A 143 1.74 -7.64 18.12
N HIS A 144 1.13 -8.82 18.18
CA HIS A 144 0.69 -9.57 17.02
C HIS A 144 -0.78 -9.92 17.22
N LEU A 145 -1.67 -9.05 16.75
CA LEU A 145 -3.10 -9.35 16.73
C LEU A 145 -3.34 -10.47 15.72
N SER A 146 -3.80 -11.64 16.17
CA SER A 146 -4.29 -12.70 15.29
C SER A 146 -5.47 -12.20 14.47
N ALA A 147 -5.41 -12.35 13.15
CA ALA A 147 -6.54 -12.11 12.24
C ALA A 147 -7.78 -12.94 12.63
N THR A 148 -7.63 -13.96 13.48
CA THR A 148 -8.69 -14.84 13.96
C THR A 148 -9.51 -14.28 15.14
N THR A 149 -9.11 -13.19 15.80
CA THR A 149 -9.83 -12.71 17.01
C THR A 149 -10.96 -11.72 16.76
N ALA A 150 -11.28 -11.41 15.51
CA ALA A 150 -12.59 -10.89 15.15
C ALA A 150 -13.07 -11.69 13.95
N GLN A 151 -14.09 -12.53 14.14
CA GLN A 151 -14.86 -12.97 12.97
C GLN A 151 -15.34 -11.70 12.25
N PRO A 152 -15.17 -11.61 10.91
CA PRO A 152 -15.74 -10.50 10.16
C PRO A 152 -17.23 -10.45 10.45
N ASP A 153 -17.71 -9.28 10.89
CA ASP A 153 -19.13 -9.12 11.20
C ASP A 153 -19.93 -8.90 9.91
N ALA A 154 -21.27 -8.87 10.02
CA ALA A 154 -22.14 -8.74 8.87
C ALA A 154 -21.83 -7.47 8.03
N SER A 155 -21.28 -6.42 8.65
CA SER A 155 -20.88 -5.18 8.00
C SER A 155 -19.66 -5.37 7.12
N ASP A 156 -18.69 -6.19 7.55
CA ASP A 156 -17.51 -6.56 6.77
C ASP A 156 -17.89 -7.42 5.54
N LEU A 157 -18.92 -8.27 5.65
CA LEU A 157 -19.46 -9.03 4.51
C LEU A 157 -20.27 -8.16 3.54
N LEU A 158 -20.99 -7.14 4.04
CA LEU A 158 -21.73 -6.18 3.21
C LEU A 158 -20.82 -5.30 2.35
N LEU A 159 -19.61 -5.00 2.84
CA LEU A 159 -18.56 -4.31 2.08
C LEU A 159 -17.99 -5.16 0.93
N LEU A 160 -18.05 -6.49 1.03
CA LEU A 160 -17.60 -7.41 -0.02
C LEU A 160 -18.68 -7.72 -1.06
N GLY A 161 -19.96 -7.49 -0.74
CA GLY A 161 -21.11 -7.86 -1.59
C GLY A 161 -21.50 -6.84 -2.67
N SER A 162 -20.84 -5.69 -2.78
CA SER A 162 -21.28 -4.58 -3.65
C SER A 162 -20.38 -4.28 -4.86
N GLY A 163 -19.46 -5.18 -5.23
CA GLY A 163 -18.70 -5.02 -6.48
C GLY A 163 -18.23 -6.35 -7.06
N GLN A 164 -18.58 -6.59 -8.34
CA GLN A 164 -18.16 -7.68 -9.22
C GLN A 164 -19.10 -8.91 -9.30
N VAL A 165 -20.32 -8.68 -9.80
CA VAL A 165 -21.00 -9.62 -10.71
C VAL A 165 -21.01 -8.99 -12.10
N GLN A 166 -19.97 -9.20 -12.90
CA GLN A 166 -20.04 -9.13 -14.37
C GLN A 166 -19.05 -10.14 -14.95
N GLY A 167 -19.56 -11.11 -15.71
CA GLY A 167 -18.73 -11.98 -16.54
C GLY A 167 -19.07 -13.47 -16.53
N ALA A 168 -20.36 -13.83 -16.56
CA ALA A 168 -20.76 -15.17 -16.98
C ALA A 168 -20.60 -15.30 -18.51
N THR A 169 -19.88 -16.33 -18.94
CA THR A 169 -20.09 -17.14 -20.15
C THR A 169 -20.92 -16.55 -21.29
N GLN A 170 -20.29 -16.34 -22.45
CA GLN A 170 -20.62 -17.00 -23.72
C GLN A 170 -19.34 -17.19 -24.55
#